data_AF-A0A7Y8V3E9-F1
#
_entry.id   AF-A0A7Y8V3E9-F1
#
_cell.length_a   1.000
_cell.length_b   1.000
_cell.length_c   1.000
_cell.angle_alpha   90.00
_cell.angle_beta   90.00
_cell.angle_gamma   90.00
#
_symmetry.space_group_name_H-M   'P 1'
#
loop_
_entity.id
_entity.type
_entity.pdbx_description
1 polymer ?
#
loop_
_entity_poly.entity_id
_entity_poly.type
_entity_poly.pdbx_seq_one_letter_code
_entity_poly.pdbx_strand_id
1 'polypeptide(L)'
;MKRASIVREKKYYELVEQLKVRSQDVTFSATKAVGLLMLFSRYLVNYTSVESVDDINEDCAELYFNYLMDNHKRLGINLTDIKRSMQLIGDILDVEVNHYLKDFSLSNVTLWMSQEK
;
A
#
# COMPACT_ATOMS: atom_id res chain seq x y z
N MET A 1 -18.46 21.41 -1.27
CA MET A 1 -17.81 20.10 -1.09
C MET A 1 -17.39 19.38 -2.38
N LYS A 2 -18.10 19.52 -3.53
CA LYS A 2 -17.68 18.87 -4.81
C LYS A 2 -16.26 19.24 -5.28
N ARG A 3 -15.84 20.51 -5.17
CA ARG A 3 -14.49 20.96 -5.57
C ARG A 3 -13.37 20.25 -4.80
N ALA A 4 -13.48 20.11 -3.47
CA ALA A 4 -12.48 19.42 -2.66
C ALA A 4 -12.37 17.93 -3.00
N SER A 5 -13.50 17.29 -3.38
CA SER A 5 -13.50 15.90 -3.85
C SER A 5 -12.77 15.74 -5.17
N ILE A 6 -13.01 16.64 -6.14
CA ILE A 6 -12.36 16.63 -7.46
C ILE A 6 -10.86 16.91 -7.33
N VAL A 7 -10.45 17.84 -6.46
CA VAL A 7 -9.04 18.14 -6.21
C VAL A 7 -8.31 16.93 -5.63
N ARG A 8 -8.91 16.23 -4.65
CA ARG A 8 -8.33 15.00 -4.09
C ARG A 8 -8.23 13.88 -5.11
N GLU A 9 -9.25 13.73 -5.95
CA GLU A 9 -9.23 12.73 -7.02
C GLU A 9 -8.14 13.02 -8.06
N LYS A 10 -7.93 14.29 -8.43
CA LYS A 10 -6.84 14.69 -9.31
C LYS A 10 -5.47 14.37 -8.70
N LYS A 11 -5.25 14.75 -7.45
CA LYS A 11 -4.01 14.50 -6.71
C LYS A 11 -3.71 13.00 -6.59
N TYR A 12 -4.75 12.21 -6.34
CA TYR A 12 -4.67 10.76 -6.35
C TYR A 12 -4.13 10.19 -7.67
N TYR A 13 -4.69 10.59 -8.82
CA TYR A 13 -4.24 10.10 -10.12
C TYR A 13 -2.84 10.61 -10.47
N GLU A 14 -2.49 11.84 -10.08
CA GLU A 14 -1.15 12.40 -10.26
C GLU A 14 -0.08 11.60 -9.51
N LEU A 15 -0.35 11.20 -8.26
CA LEU A 15 0.57 10.33 -7.49
C LEU A 15 0.72 8.96 -8.14
N VAL A 16 -0.38 8.36 -8.62
CA VAL A 16 -0.33 7.05 -9.30
C VAL A 16 0.55 7.10 -10.53
N GLU A 17 0.40 8.10 -11.41
CA GLU A 17 1.20 8.18 -12.63
C GLU A 17 2.69 8.40 -12.33
N GLN A 18 3.02 9.19 -11.30
CA GLN A 18 4.42 9.39 -10.90
C GLN A 18 5.03 8.10 -10.31
N LEU A 19 4.30 7.39 -9.45
CA LEU A 19 4.78 6.15 -8.84
C LEU A 19 4.88 5.00 -9.85
N LYS A 20 4.00 4.97 -10.85
CA LYS A 20 3.98 3.94 -11.91
C LYS A 20 5.26 3.94 -12.76
N VAL A 21 5.92 5.10 -12.91
CA VAL A 21 7.23 5.18 -13.57
C VAL A 21 8.29 4.39 -12.79
N ARG A 22 8.14 4.28 -11.47
CA ARG A 22 9.06 3.58 -10.56
C ARG A 22 8.71 2.11 -10.34
N SER A 23 7.62 1.60 -10.93
CA SER A 23 7.08 0.25 -10.66
C SER A 23 7.30 -0.76 -11.78
N GLN A 24 8.34 -0.61 -12.61
CA GLN A 24 8.44 -1.39 -13.85
C GLN A 24 8.90 -2.85 -13.66
N ASP A 25 9.60 -3.16 -12.56
CA ASP A 25 10.23 -4.48 -12.34
C ASP A 25 9.50 -5.34 -11.29
N VAL A 26 8.18 -5.48 -11.44
CA VAL A 26 7.37 -6.32 -10.54
C VAL A 26 7.17 -7.74 -11.07
N THR A 27 7.05 -8.71 -10.15
CA THR A 27 6.82 -10.13 -10.49
C THR A 27 5.35 -10.48 -10.79
N PHE A 28 4.46 -9.48 -10.85
CA PHE A 28 3.02 -9.64 -11.06
C PHE A 28 2.50 -8.64 -12.10
N SER A 29 1.22 -8.78 -12.50
CA SER A 29 0.70 -8.01 -13.63
C SER A 29 0.71 -6.49 -13.40
N ALA A 30 0.98 -5.73 -14.46
CA ALA A 30 0.96 -4.27 -14.42
C ALA A 30 -0.39 -3.71 -13.92
N THR A 31 -1.52 -4.31 -14.31
CA THR A 31 -2.85 -3.95 -13.80
C THR A 31 -2.95 -4.11 -12.28
N LYS A 32 -2.35 -5.18 -11.73
CA LYS A 32 -2.31 -5.40 -10.29
C LYS A 32 -1.41 -4.37 -9.61
N ALA A 33 -0.24 -4.07 -10.17
CA ALA A 33 0.65 -3.01 -9.66
C ALA A 33 -0.05 -1.66 -9.60
N VAL A 34 -0.69 -1.24 -10.70
CA VAL A 34 -1.47 0.00 -10.73
C VAL A 34 -2.58 -0.01 -9.67
N GLY A 35 -3.30 -1.13 -9.49
CA GLY A 35 -4.31 -1.25 -8.45
C GLY A 35 -3.77 -1.08 -7.02
N LEU A 36 -2.55 -1.54 -6.76
CA LEU A 36 -1.89 -1.37 -5.46
C LEU A 36 -1.34 0.05 -5.26
N LEU A 37 -0.78 0.66 -6.31
CA LEU A 37 -0.39 2.08 -6.31
C LEU A 37 -1.60 2.99 -6.07
N MET A 38 -2.73 2.67 -6.71
CA MET A 38 -4.00 3.32 -6.46
C MET A 38 -4.36 3.24 -4.97
N LEU A 39 -4.33 2.05 -4.36
CA LEU A 39 -4.63 1.92 -2.94
C LEU A 39 -3.71 2.79 -2.05
N PHE A 40 -2.41 2.79 -2.33
CA PHE A 40 -1.42 3.59 -1.61
C PHE A 40 -1.65 5.10 -1.80
N SER A 41 -1.82 5.58 -3.03
CA SER A 41 -2.10 7.00 -3.32
C SER A 41 -3.40 7.48 -2.64
N ARG A 42 -4.41 6.61 -2.57
CA ARG A 42 -5.65 6.90 -1.82
C ARG A 42 -5.39 7.02 -0.33
N TYR A 43 -4.53 6.17 0.22
CA TYR A 43 -4.14 6.25 1.61
C TYR A 43 -3.43 7.59 1.89
N LEU A 44 -2.41 7.93 1.11
CA LEU A 44 -1.64 9.16 1.27
C LEU A 44 -2.54 10.41 1.25
N VAL A 45 -3.39 10.53 0.24
CA VAL A 45 -4.27 11.71 0.08
C VAL A 45 -5.30 11.85 1.21
N ASN A 46 -5.72 10.75 1.83
CA ASN A 46 -6.77 10.78 2.85
C ASN A 46 -6.24 10.86 4.29
N TYR A 47 -5.04 10.34 4.54
CA TYR A 47 -4.53 10.12 5.89
C TYR A 47 -3.17 10.76 6.17
N THR A 48 -2.57 11.43 5.18
CA THR A 48 -1.26 12.09 5.34
C THR A 48 -1.29 13.51 4.79
N SER A 49 -0.22 14.27 5.03
CA SER A 49 0.01 15.60 4.47
C SER A 49 0.83 15.59 3.17
N VAL A 50 1.11 14.42 2.58
CA VAL A 50 1.94 14.27 1.37
C VAL A 50 1.36 15.07 0.20
N GLU A 51 2.21 15.88 -0.45
CA GLU A 51 1.82 16.70 -1.59
C GLU A 51 2.42 16.24 -2.91
N SER A 52 3.65 15.75 -2.86
CA SER A 52 4.41 15.20 -3.98
C SER A 52 4.93 13.79 -3.65
N VAL A 53 5.33 13.04 -4.67
CA VAL A 53 6.08 11.78 -4.48
C VAL A 53 7.39 12.00 -3.75
N ASP A 54 7.97 13.21 -3.85
CA ASP A 54 9.20 13.57 -3.16
C ASP A 54 9.03 13.76 -1.64
N ASP A 55 7.79 13.91 -1.16
CA ASP A 55 7.47 13.99 0.27
C ASP A 55 7.26 12.61 0.89
N ILE A 56 7.25 11.55 0.08
CA ILE A 56 7.02 10.18 0.55
C ILE A 56 8.32 9.66 1.16
N ASN A 57 8.30 9.50 2.49
CA ASN A 57 9.41 8.95 3.26
C ASN A 57 9.07 7.54 3.78
N GLU A 58 10.03 6.95 4.51
CA GLU A 58 9.89 5.64 5.14
C GLU A 58 8.68 5.57 6.09
N ASP A 59 8.46 6.58 6.93
CA ASP A 59 7.32 6.64 7.85
C ASP A 59 5.97 6.48 7.13
N CYS A 60 5.84 7.06 5.92
CA CYS A 60 4.63 6.92 5.10
C CYS A 60 4.39 5.46 4.69
N ALA A 61 5.46 4.72 4.38
CA ALA A 61 5.38 3.30 4.03
C ALA A 61 4.99 2.46 5.26
N GLU A 62 5.64 2.67 6.40
CA GLU A 62 5.35 1.95 7.64
C GLU A 62 3.91 2.14 8.11
N LEU A 63 3.45 3.39 8.14
CA LEU A 63 2.07 3.71 8.53
C LEU A 63 1.06 3.10 7.55
N TYR A 64 1.40 3.07 6.25
CA TYR A 64 0.57 2.40 5.25
C TYR A 64 0.52 0.88 5.44
N PHE A 65 1.64 0.24 5.76
CA PHE A 65 1.72 -1.19 6.01
C PHE A 65 0.88 -1.60 7.23
N ASN A 66 0.97 -0.83 8.31
CA ASN A 66 0.13 -1.00 9.48
C ASN A 66 -1.34 -0.80 9.13
N TYR A 67 -1.67 0.25 8.37
CA TYR A 67 -3.03 0.49 7.90
C TYR A 67 -3.60 -0.69 7.11
N LEU A 68 -2.82 -1.29 6.20
CA LEU A 68 -3.22 -2.49 5.45
C LEU A 68 -3.53 -3.65 6.39
N MET A 69 -2.63 -3.94 7.34
CA MET A 69 -2.81 -5.05 8.28
C MET A 69 -4.05 -4.85 9.15
N ASP A 70 -4.25 -3.65 9.69
CA ASP A 70 -5.38 -3.34 10.58
C ASP A 70 -6.73 -3.31 9.84
N ASN A 71 -6.72 -2.96 8.55
CA ASN A 71 -7.96 -2.69 7.80
C ASN A 71 -8.26 -3.69 6.67
N HIS A 72 -7.43 -4.72 6.45
CA HIS A 72 -7.52 -5.57 5.25
C HIS A 72 -8.93 -6.14 4.98
N LYS A 73 -9.65 -6.57 6.02
CA LYS A 73 -11.03 -7.07 5.92
C LYS A 73 -11.99 -6.01 5.38
N ARG A 74 -11.89 -4.78 5.88
CA ARG A 74 -12.72 -3.62 5.45
C ARG A 74 -12.35 -3.16 4.05
N LEU A 75 -11.07 -3.25 3.70
CA LEU A 75 -10.56 -2.90 2.38
C LEU A 75 -10.87 -3.95 1.31
N GLY A 76 -11.34 -5.14 1.72
CA GLY A 76 -11.58 -6.27 0.81
C GLY A 76 -10.30 -6.77 0.14
N ILE A 77 -9.13 -6.50 0.74
CA ILE A 77 -7.83 -6.92 0.22
C ILE A 77 -7.41 -8.22 0.90
N ASN A 78 -6.97 -9.18 0.08
CA ASN A 78 -6.46 -10.44 0.61
C ASN A 78 -4.99 -10.31 1.03
N LEU A 79 -4.54 -11.31 1.77
CA LEU A 79 -3.19 -11.35 2.30
C LEU A 79 -2.11 -11.31 1.20
N THR A 80 -2.29 -12.04 0.10
CA THR A 80 -1.34 -12.02 -1.02
C THR A 80 -1.15 -10.63 -1.60
N ASP A 81 -2.23 -9.86 -1.73
CA ASP A 81 -2.20 -8.50 -2.27
C ASP A 81 -1.60 -7.49 -1.26
N ILE A 82 -1.76 -7.70 0.05
CA ILE A 82 -1.02 -6.93 1.07
C ILE A 82 0.48 -7.14 0.94
N LYS A 83 0.93 -8.40 0.85
CA LYS A 83 2.35 -8.74 0.69
C LYS A 83 2.94 -8.11 -0.58
N ARG A 84 2.22 -8.21 -1.70
CA ARG A 84 2.61 -7.56 -2.96
C ARG A 84 2.66 -6.05 -2.82
N SER A 85 1.73 -5.45 -2.07
CA SER A 85 1.73 -4.02 -1.82
C SER A 85 2.92 -3.59 -0.99
N MET A 86 3.28 -4.35 0.05
CA MET A 86 4.46 -4.08 0.87
C MET A 86 5.73 -4.14 0.03
N GLN A 87 5.91 -5.22 -0.73
CA GLN A 87 7.06 -5.37 -1.62
C GLN A 87 7.15 -4.23 -2.64
N LEU A 88 6.05 -3.94 -3.34
CA LEU A 88 6.00 -2.88 -4.33
C LEU A 88 6.39 -1.50 -3.77
N ILE A 89 5.82 -1.13 -2.63
CA ILE A 89 6.08 0.19 -2.02
C ILE A 89 7.47 0.23 -1.38
N GLY A 90 7.90 -0.88 -0.78
CA GLY A 90 9.26 -1.05 -0.27
C GLY A 90 10.30 -0.84 -1.37
N ASP A 91 10.12 -1.48 -2.52
CA ASP A 91 11.04 -1.36 -3.66
C ASP A 91 11.04 0.07 -4.25
N ILE A 92 9.89 0.74 -4.32
CA ILE A 92 9.78 2.10 -4.86
C ILE A 92 10.45 3.15 -3.95
N LEU A 93 10.41 2.93 -2.64
CA LEU A 93 10.89 3.87 -1.63
C LEU A 93 12.24 3.47 -1.01
N ASP A 94 12.81 2.35 -1.43
CA ASP A 94 14.03 1.75 -0.85
C ASP A 94 13.90 1.49 0.67
N VAL A 95 12.75 0.96 1.10
CA VAL A 95 12.43 0.65 2.50
C VAL A 95 12.53 -0.85 2.74
N GLU A 96 13.21 -1.25 3.83
CA GLU A 96 13.36 -2.66 4.18
C GLU A 96 12.04 -3.26 4.73
N VAL A 97 11.34 -4.05 3.91
CA VAL A 97 10.05 -4.66 4.29
C VAL A 97 10.16 -6.02 4.98
N ASN A 98 11.39 -6.52 5.23
CA ASN A 98 11.63 -7.88 5.73
C ASN A 98 10.96 -8.17 7.08
N HIS A 99 10.91 -7.17 7.98
CA HIS A 99 10.25 -7.32 9.28
C HIS A 99 8.74 -7.56 9.14
N TYR A 100 8.06 -6.71 8.35
CA TYR A 100 6.63 -6.84 8.07
C TYR A 100 6.27 -8.16 7.40
N LEU A 101 7.12 -8.64 6.48
CA LEU A 101 6.90 -9.91 5.79
C LEU A 101 7.10 -11.14 6.68
N LYS A 102 7.95 -11.05 7.72
CA LYS A 102 8.09 -12.10 8.73
C LYS A 102 6.84 -12.19 9.62
N ASP A 103 6.32 -11.04 10.06
CA ASP A 103 5.06 -11.02 10.80
C ASP A 103 3.90 -11.50 9.95
N PHE A 104 3.96 -11.25 8.64
CA PHE A 104 3.01 -11.77 7.68
C PHE A 104 3.00 -13.31 7.59
N SER A 105 4.18 -13.93 7.51
CA SER A 105 4.27 -15.39 7.46
C SER A 105 3.82 -16.04 8.78
N LEU A 106 4.06 -15.38 9.92
CA LEU A 106 3.59 -15.80 11.24
C LEU A 106 2.07 -15.60 11.41
N SER A 107 1.51 -14.51 10.88
CA SER A 107 0.07 -14.22 10.96
C SER A 107 -0.78 -15.28 10.24
N ASN A 108 -0.26 -15.82 9.12
CA ASN A 108 -0.84 -16.97 8.46
C ASN A 108 -0.89 -18.19 9.39
N VAL A 109 0.18 -18.47 10.16
CA VAL A 109 0.21 -19.59 11.12
C VAL A 109 -0.80 -19.38 12.26
N THR A 110 -0.93 -18.16 12.78
CA THR A 110 -1.90 -17.85 13.83
C THR A 110 -3.36 -17.92 13.37
N LEU A 111 -3.63 -17.72 12.06
CA LEU A 111 -4.95 -17.95 11.48
C LEU A 111 -5.36 -19.44 11.52
N TRP A 112 -4.40 -20.38 11.45
CA TRP A 112 -4.65 -21.81 11.64
C TRP A 112 -4.77 -22.20 13.11
N MET A 113 -3.99 -21.56 14.00
CA MET A 113 -4.07 -21.80 15.46
C MET A 113 -5.37 -21.32 16.10
N SER A 114 -6.09 -20.40 15.46
CA SER A 114 -7.34 -19.82 16.00
C SER A 114 -8.59 -20.66 15.71
N GLN A 115 -8.47 -21.80 15.02
CA GLN A 115 -9.58 -22.70 14.72
C GLN A 115 -9.73 -23.88 15.70
N GLU A 116 -8.84 -24.01 16.68
CA GLU A 116 -9.00 -24.99 17.77
C GLU A 116 -9.64 -24.34 18.99
N LYS A 117 -10.97 -24.34 19.04
CA LYS A 117 -11.75 -24.33 20.29
C LYS A 117 -13.16 -24.87 20.08
#